data_AF-A0ABD1GUL8-F1
#
_entry.id   AF-A0ABD1GUL8-F1
#
_cell.length_a   1.000
_cell.length_b   1.000
_cell.length_c   1.000
_cell.angle_alpha   90.00
_cell.angle_beta   90.00
_cell.angle_gamma   90.00
#
_symmetry.space_group_name_H-M   'P 1'
#
loop_
_entity.id
_entity.type
_entity.pdbx_description
1 polymer ?
#
loop_
_entity_poly.entity_id
_entity_poly.type
_entity_poly.pdbx_seq_one_letter_code
_entity_poly.pdbx_strand_id
1 'polypeptide(L)'
;MESFLKEHRGGESVLDLSPRSTVGGGVEDVYGEDRASEDQLVTPWTCLPITIDVGTNNETLLNDEFYIGLKQKRATGKEYYDLLEEFMTAVKQNYGEKVLVQFEDFANHNAFELLAMYGTTHLAGTGIAELIALEISKQTKAPLEETRKKIWLVDSKGLIVSSRKESLQHFKQPWAHEHEPCKNLLDAVKAIKPTTLIGTSGVGKQFTKEVVEAMAAFNKTPLIMALSNPTSQAECTAEEAYTWTEGRAIFSSGSPFDPVELNGKLHVPGQANNAYIFPGLGFGLVISGAIRVHDDMLLAASEALAGQVTQEHYDKGMIYPPFSNIRKISAHIAVNVAAKAYELGLATRLPRPADLVKYAESCMFTPNYRSYR
;
A
#
# COMPACT_ATOMS: atom_id res chain seq x y z
N MET A 1 -35.96 -19.28 -13.27
CA MET A 1 -36.29 -19.94 -11.99
C MET A 1 -35.00 -19.94 -11.20
N GLU A 2 -35.01 -19.18 -10.12
CA GLU A 2 -33.85 -18.53 -9.50
C GLU A 2 -32.72 -19.48 -9.16
N SER A 3 -31.52 -19.13 -9.61
CA SER A 3 -30.26 -19.81 -9.32
C SER A 3 -29.88 -19.58 -7.85
N PHE A 4 -30.51 -20.39 -7.00
CA PHE A 4 -29.98 -20.80 -5.72
C PHE A 4 -28.57 -21.37 -5.92
N LEU A 5 -27.56 -20.64 -5.43
CA LEU A 5 -26.67 -21.09 -4.36
C LEU A 5 -25.52 -20.10 -4.20
N LYS A 6 -25.75 -19.15 -3.29
CA LYS A 6 -24.81 -18.77 -2.23
C LYS A 6 -23.44 -18.29 -2.72
N GLU A 7 -23.41 -16.99 -3.00
CA GLU A 7 -22.33 -16.11 -2.52
C GLU A 7 -21.87 -16.59 -1.13
N HIS A 8 -20.74 -17.27 -1.07
CA HIS A 8 -19.99 -17.44 0.16
C HIS A 8 -18.86 -16.42 0.10
N ARG A 9 -19.04 -15.39 0.95
CA ARG A 9 -18.20 -14.21 1.14
C ARG A 9 -18.33 -13.21 0.01
N GLY A 10 -19.37 -12.39 0.14
CA GLY A 10 -19.41 -11.07 -0.49
C GLY A 10 -18.11 -10.33 -0.19
N GLY A 11 -17.69 -9.47 -1.11
CA GLY A 11 -16.51 -8.62 -0.98
C GLY A 11 -16.69 -7.59 0.13
N GLU A 12 -16.75 -8.05 1.37
CA GLU A 12 -16.70 -7.26 2.59
C GLU A 12 -15.37 -6.52 2.60
N SER A 13 -15.45 -5.19 2.72
CA SER A 13 -14.27 -4.37 2.91
C SER A 13 -13.72 -4.61 4.32
N VAL A 14 -12.44 -4.28 4.56
CA VAL A 14 -11.84 -4.34 5.91
C VAL A 14 -12.69 -3.57 6.94
N LEU A 15 -13.37 -2.50 6.52
CA LEU A 15 -14.31 -1.73 7.34
C LEU A 15 -15.53 -2.53 7.80
N ASP A 16 -15.94 -3.57 7.07
CA ASP A 16 -17.07 -4.43 7.45
C ASP A 16 -16.65 -5.50 8.47
N LEU A 17 -15.35 -5.83 8.55
CA LEU A 17 -14.78 -6.85 9.42
C LEU A 17 -14.15 -6.32 10.71
N SER A 18 -13.95 -5.01 10.85
CA SER A 18 -13.33 -4.41 12.02
C SER A 18 -14.33 -4.23 13.18
N PRO A 19 -14.06 -4.76 14.39
CA PRO A 19 -14.85 -4.49 15.59
C PRO A 19 -14.56 -3.12 16.21
N ARG A 20 -13.60 -2.36 15.68
CA ARG A 20 -13.31 -0.99 16.15
C ARG A 20 -14.25 -0.02 15.43
N SER A 21 -14.89 0.85 16.21
CA SER A 21 -15.63 2.00 15.67
C SER A 21 -14.75 2.75 14.68
N THR A 22 -15.31 3.12 13.54
CA THR A 22 -14.67 3.72 12.35
C THR A 22 -14.09 5.12 12.57
N VAL A 23 -13.64 5.44 13.78
CA VAL A 23 -12.89 6.65 14.13
C VAL A 23 -11.42 6.27 14.29
N GLY A 24 -10.80 5.83 13.19
CA GLY A 24 -9.36 5.60 13.09
C GLY A 24 -8.60 6.90 12.81
N GLY A 25 -8.70 7.88 13.71
CA GLY A 25 -7.88 9.09 13.68
C GLY A 25 -6.72 9.05 14.69
N GLY A 26 -6.25 7.84 15.00
CA GLY A 26 -5.29 7.56 16.07
C GLY A 26 -3.85 7.36 15.58
N VAL A 27 -2.96 7.16 16.55
CA VAL A 27 -1.52 6.97 16.34
C VAL A 27 -1.18 5.60 15.74
N GLU A 28 -2.17 4.72 15.70
CA GLU A 28 -2.08 3.37 15.17
C GLU A 28 -2.93 3.22 13.91
N ASP A 29 -2.50 2.35 13.00
CA ASP A 29 -3.33 1.94 11.86
C ASP A 29 -4.65 1.31 12.34
N VAL A 30 -5.58 1.04 11.42
CA VAL A 30 -6.90 0.47 11.78
C VAL A 30 -6.78 -0.85 12.57
N TYR A 31 -5.64 -1.53 12.48
CA TYR A 31 -5.34 -2.79 13.15
C TYR A 31 -4.66 -2.62 14.52
N GLY A 32 -4.17 -1.43 14.85
CA GLY A 32 -3.41 -1.20 16.08
C GLY A 32 -1.95 -1.66 16.00
N GLU A 33 -1.43 -1.91 14.80
CA GLU A 33 -0.10 -2.50 14.57
C GLU A 33 0.99 -1.45 14.27
N ASP A 34 0.60 -0.21 13.96
CA ASP A 34 1.52 0.88 13.62
C ASP A 34 1.65 1.94 14.75
N ARG A 35 2.80 2.62 14.83
CA ARG A 35 3.02 3.82 15.66
C ARG A 35 3.64 4.97 14.88
N ALA A 36 3.68 4.91 13.56
CA ALA A 36 4.33 5.91 12.71
C ALA A 36 3.83 7.34 12.93
N SER A 37 2.61 7.51 13.45
CA SER A 37 2.04 8.82 13.77
C SER A 37 2.70 9.51 14.96
N GLU A 38 3.40 8.79 15.85
CA GLU A 38 4.12 9.36 17.00
C GLU A 38 5.36 10.16 16.55
N ASP A 39 5.95 9.78 15.41
CA ASP A 39 7.20 10.34 14.88
C ASP A 39 6.98 11.28 13.68
N GLN A 40 5.79 11.89 13.57
CA GLN A 40 5.42 12.71 12.42
C GLN A 40 6.40 13.87 12.16
N LEU A 41 6.78 14.00 10.89
CA LEU A 41 7.54 15.15 10.38
C LEU A 41 6.65 16.38 10.22
N VAL A 42 5.36 16.15 9.95
CA VAL A 42 4.35 17.17 9.69
C VAL A 42 3.91 17.78 11.01
N THR A 43 3.61 19.08 10.96
CA THR A 43 3.16 19.84 12.11
C THR A 43 1.73 19.42 12.53
N PRO A 44 1.48 18.98 13.78
CA PRO A 44 0.19 18.39 14.15
C PRO A 44 -1.03 19.27 13.90
N TRP A 45 -0.93 20.58 14.16
CA TRP A 45 -2.04 21.53 13.94
C TRP A 45 -2.29 21.87 12.46
N THR A 46 -1.54 21.25 11.53
CA THR A 46 -1.79 21.30 10.08
C THR A 46 -2.42 20.01 9.54
N CYS A 47 -2.62 19.02 10.40
CA CYS A 47 -3.30 17.77 10.08
C CYS A 47 -4.78 17.87 10.48
N LEU A 48 -5.67 17.37 9.62
CA LEU A 48 -7.11 17.33 9.88
C LEU A 48 -7.67 15.94 9.55
N PRO A 49 -7.86 15.06 10.55
CA PRO A 49 -8.50 13.77 10.34
C PRO A 49 -10.01 13.97 10.08
N ILE A 50 -10.55 13.30 9.06
CA ILE A 50 -11.95 13.43 8.66
C ILE A 50 -12.53 12.04 8.40
N THR A 51 -13.68 11.76 8.99
CA THR A 51 -14.50 10.57 8.68
C THR A 51 -15.75 11.03 7.92
N ILE A 52 -15.98 10.44 6.74
CA ILE A 52 -17.22 10.65 5.98
C ILE A 52 -18.20 9.54 6.37
N ASP A 53 -19.17 9.87 7.22
CA ASP A 53 -20.21 8.93 7.64
C ASP A 53 -21.41 8.96 6.68
N VAL A 54 -21.55 7.90 5.91
CA VAL A 54 -22.66 7.67 4.97
C VAL A 54 -23.50 6.45 5.39
N GLY A 55 -23.41 6.05 6.66
CA GLY A 55 -24.00 4.82 7.19
C GLY A 55 -23.09 3.60 7.07
N THR A 56 -23.56 2.48 7.60
CA THR A 56 -22.82 1.20 7.66
C THR A 56 -23.70 0.03 7.27
N ASN A 57 -23.10 -0.98 6.63
CA ASN A 57 -23.79 -2.22 6.31
C ASN A 57 -23.63 -3.29 7.40
N ASN A 58 -22.76 -3.05 8.38
CA ASN A 58 -22.50 -3.96 9.49
C ASN A 58 -23.70 -4.01 10.46
N GLU A 59 -24.42 -5.14 10.47
CA GLU A 59 -25.60 -5.33 11.32
C GLU A 59 -25.28 -5.28 12.81
N THR A 60 -24.10 -5.73 13.24
CA THR A 60 -23.71 -5.66 14.64
C THR A 60 -23.61 -4.21 15.10
N LEU A 61 -23.01 -3.32 14.30
CA LEU A 61 -22.91 -1.89 14.61
C LEU A 61 -24.28 -1.19 14.56
N LEU A 62 -25.14 -1.55 13.60
CA LEU A 62 -26.49 -0.97 13.52
C LEU A 62 -27.34 -1.28 14.76
N ASN A 63 -27.14 -2.46 15.35
CA ASN A 63 -27.84 -2.91 16.55
C ASN A 63 -27.14 -2.49 17.85
N ASP A 64 -25.92 -1.96 17.78
CA ASP A 64 -25.16 -1.51 18.96
C ASP A 64 -25.70 -0.16 19.46
N GLU A 65 -26.07 -0.12 20.74
CA GLU A 65 -26.53 1.10 21.42
C GLU A 65 -25.44 2.18 21.43
N PHE A 66 -24.16 1.78 21.49
CA PHE A 66 -23.01 2.67 21.58
C PHE A 66 -22.42 3.07 20.22
N TYR A 67 -22.99 2.61 19.11
CA TYR A 67 -22.54 3.03 17.78
C TYR A 67 -22.77 4.53 17.57
N ILE A 68 -21.69 5.25 17.30
CA ILE A 68 -21.66 6.72 17.19
C ILE A 68 -22.00 7.26 15.80
N GLY A 69 -22.05 6.39 14.80
CA GLY A 69 -22.37 6.78 13.42
C GLY A 69 -23.86 6.74 13.10
N LEU A 70 -24.20 7.06 11.85
CA LEU A 70 -25.56 7.01 11.34
C LEU A 70 -26.08 5.57 11.36
N LYS A 71 -27.17 5.33 12.11
CA LYS A 71 -27.86 4.03 12.19
C LYS A 71 -28.72 3.77 10.95
N GLN A 72 -28.09 3.76 9.79
CA GLN A 72 -28.69 3.47 8.49
C GLN A 72 -27.71 2.67 7.62
N LYS A 73 -28.26 1.99 6.61
CA LYS A 73 -27.44 1.34 5.57
C LYS A 73 -26.67 2.37 4.77
N ARG A 74 -25.53 1.94 4.21
CA ARG A 74 -24.61 2.81 3.48
C ARG A 74 -25.31 3.44 2.27
N ALA A 75 -25.22 4.76 2.13
CA ALA A 75 -25.65 5.45 0.91
C ALA A 75 -24.82 4.95 -0.29
N THR A 76 -25.44 4.87 -1.47
CA THR A 76 -24.80 4.38 -2.70
C THR A 76 -25.19 5.24 -3.90
N GLY A 77 -24.45 5.10 -5.00
CA GLY A 77 -24.74 5.82 -6.23
C GLY A 77 -24.69 7.34 -6.06
N LYS A 78 -25.65 8.05 -6.65
CA LYS A 78 -25.61 9.51 -6.78
C LYS A 78 -25.43 10.23 -5.44
N GLU A 79 -26.17 9.83 -4.41
CA GLU A 79 -26.13 10.48 -3.08
C GLU A 79 -24.72 10.43 -2.48
N TYR A 80 -24.04 9.29 -2.60
CA TYR A 80 -22.67 9.11 -2.13
C TYR A 80 -21.69 10.00 -2.89
N TYR A 81 -21.78 10.05 -4.22
CA TYR A 81 -20.87 10.83 -5.06
C TYR A 81 -21.09 12.33 -4.94
N ASP A 82 -22.35 12.79 -4.82
CA ASP A 82 -22.66 14.21 -4.59
C ASP A 82 -22.00 14.71 -3.30
N LEU A 83 -22.07 13.93 -2.22
CA LEU A 83 -21.43 14.27 -0.95
C LEU A 83 -19.90 14.34 -1.08
N LEU A 84 -19.29 13.41 -1.82
CA LEU A 84 -17.84 13.42 -2.06
C LEU A 84 -17.40 14.62 -2.89
N GLU A 85 -18.17 14.98 -3.93
CA GLU A 85 -17.91 16.17 -4.74
C GLU A 85 -18.05 17.45 -3.92
N GLU A 86 -19.09 17.56 -3.10
CA GLU A 86 -19.29 18.68 -2.17
C GLU A 86 -18.12 18.78 -1.19
N PHE A 87 -17.72 17.66 -0.58
CA PHE A 87 -16.58 17.60 0.32
C PHE A 87 -15.29 18.08 -0.34
N MET A 88 -14.93 17.52 -1.50
CA MET A 88 -13.71 17.90 -2.22
C MET A 88 -13.73 19.36 -2.66
N THR A 89 -14.89 19.86 -3.08
CA THR A 89 -15.09 21.27 -3.44
C THR A 89 -14.90 22.18 -2.23
N ALA A 90 -15.50 21.85 -1.08
CA ALA A 90 -15.38 22.61 0.15
C ALA A 90 -13.94 22.62 0.68
N VAL A 91 -13.25 21.47 0.66
CA VAL A 91 -11.83 21.37 1.04
C VAL A 91 -10.98 22.30 0.18
N LYS A 92 -11.19 22.25 -1.14
CA LYS A 92 -10.46 23.09 -2.09
C LYS A 92 -10.73 24.59 -1.89
N GLN A 93 -11.99 24.97 -1.67
CA GLN A 93 -12.39 26.35 -1.43
C GLN A 93 -11.81 26.91 -0.12
N ASN A 94 -11.75 26.11 0.95
CA ASN A 94 -11.34 26.56 2.27
C ASN A 94 -9.82 26.48 2.50
N TYR A 95 -9.15 25.46 1.96
CA TYR A 95 -7.73 25.17 2.23
C TYR A 95 -6.81 25.41 1.02
N GLY A 96 -7.38 25.69 -0.16
CA GLY A 96 -6.67 26.03 -1.38
C GLY A 96 -6.11 24.83 -2.15
N GLU A 97 -5.46 25.11 -3.28
CA GLU A 97 -4.98 24.12 -4.27
C GLU A 97 -3.83 23.22 -3.79
N LYS A 98 -3.22 23.53 -2.63
CA LYS A 98 -2.01 22.85 -2.13
C LYS A 98 -2.30 21.92 -0.95
N VAL A 99 -3.56 21.83 -0.54
CA VAL A 99 -3.97 20.89 0.51
C VAL A 99 -3.75 19.46 0.01
N LEU A 100 -3.09 18.64 0.82
CA LEU A 100 -2.96 17.23 0.56
C LEU A 100 -4.21 16.53 1.10
N VAL A 101 -4.95 15.84 0.23
CA VAL A 101 -6.04 14.95 0.61
C VAL A 101 -5.57 13.52 0.42
N GLN A 102 -5.43 12.79 1.53
CA GLN A 102 -5.05 11.38 1.54
C GLN A 102 -6.30 10.55 1.81
N PHE A 103 -6.71 9.75 0.84
CA PHE A 103 -7.81 8.81 0.98
C PHE A 103 -7.28 7.50 1.57
N GLU A 104 -7.90 7.02 2.64
CA GLU A 104 -7.54 5.77 3.33
C GLU A 104 -8.77 4.86 3.47
N ASP A 105 -8.54 3.55 3.38
CA ASP A 105 -9.52 2.49 3.67
C ASP A 105 -10.86 2.54 2.91
N PHE A 106 -10.89 3.09 1.70
CA PHE A 106 -12.10 3.04 0.85
C PHE A 106 -12.33 1.64 0.27
N ALA A 107 -13.60 1.20 0.22
CA ALA A 107 -13.98 -0.04 -0.45
C ALA A 107 -13.57 0.01 -1.94
N ASN A 108 -13.05 -1.11 -2.46
CA ASN A 108 -12.40 -1.22 -3.77
C ASN A 108 -13.17 -0.58 -4.95
N HIS A 109 -14.50 -0.69 -5.00
CA HIS A 109 -15.29 -0.13 -6.09
C HIS A 109 -15.34 1.42 -6.05
N ASN A 110 -15.48 2.00 -4.86
CA ASN A 110 -15.47 3.45 -4.66
C ASN A 110 -14.06 4.03 -4.79
N ALA A 111 -13.05 3.30 -4.31
CA ALA A 111 -11.64 3.72 -4.38
C ALA A 111 -11.18 3.94 -5.82
N PHE A 112 -11.57 3.09 -6.77
CA PHE A 112 -11.19 3.27 -8.18
C PHE A 112 -11.84 4.50 -8.81
N GLU A 113 -13.13 4.73 -8.59
CA GLU A 113 -13.81 5.88 -9.17
C GLU A 113 -13.34 7.18 -8.52
N LEU A 114 -13.11 7.19 -7.21
CA LEU A 114 -12.49 8.31 -6.49
C LEU A 114 -11.07 8.61 -6.98
N LEU A 115 -10.23 7.58 -7.11
CA LEU A 115 -8.88 7.74 -7.64
C LEU A 115 -8.89 8.15 -9.11
N ALA A 116 -9.82 7.68 -9.93
CA ALA A 116 -9.94 8.10 -11.33
C ALA A 116 -10.49 9.53 -11.46
N MET A 117 -11.36 9.98 -10.54
CA MET A 117 -11.94 11.33 -10.54
C MET A 117 -10.98 12.37 -9.96
N TYR A 118 -10.22 12.02 -8.90
CA TYR A 118 -9.45 12.97 -8.11
C TYR A 118 -7.94 12.70 -8.06
N GLY A 119 -7.47 11.58 -8.62
CA GLY A 119 -6.06 11.19 -8.67
C GLY A 119 -5.68 10.48 -9.98
N THR A 120 -4.58 9.71 -9.94
CA THR A 120 -4.09 8.92 -11.10
C THR A 120 -3.72 7.48 -10.74
N THR A 121 -3.93 7.03 -9.50
CA THR A 121 -3.33 5.79 -8.98
C THR A 121 -4.27 4.59 -8.93
N HIS A 122 -3.69 3.38 -8.85
CA HIS A 122 -4.36 2.07 -8.95
C HIS A 122 -4.46 1.36 -7.57
N LEU A 123 -5.38 0.40 -7.41
CA LEU A 123 -5.50 -0.44 -6.19
C LEU A 123 -4.28 -1.30 -5.93
N ALA A 124 -4.02 -1.64 -4.65
CA ALA A 124 -2.85 -2.37 -4.13
C ALA A 124 -2.20 -3.37 -5.11
N GLY A 125 -2.87 -4.47 -5.48
CA GLY A 125 -2.27 -5.49 -6.35
C GLY A 125 -1.86 -4.98 -7.73
N THR A 126 -2.75 -4.26 -8.42
CA THR A 126 -2.45 -3.67 -9.74
C THR A 126 -1.57 -2.43 -9.68
N GLY A 127 -1.58 -1.68 -8.58
CA GLY A 127 -0.75 -0.50 -8.35
C GLY A 127 0.69 -0.85 -8.03
N ILE A 128 0.92 -1.89 -7.22
CA ILE A 128 2.26 -2.48 -7.03
C ILE A 128 2.78 -2.97 -8.38
N ALA A 129 1.97 -3.73 -9.13
CA ALA A 129 2.34 -4.23 -10.45
C ALA A 129 2.71 -3.09 -11.42
N GLU A 130 1.92 -2.01 -11.44
CA GLU A 130 2.17 -0.87 -12.33
C GLU A 130 3.45 -0.11 -11.95
N LEU A 131 3.70 0.15 -10.65
CA LEU A 131 4.94 0.80 -10.22
C LEU A 131 6.18 -0.05 -10.51
N ILE A 132 6.09 -1.38 -10.34
CA ILE A 132 7.17 -2.29 -10.73
C ILE A 132 7.40 -2.22 -12.25
N ALA A 133 6.34 -2.27 -13.06
CA ALA A 133 6.44 -2.18 -14.51
C ALA A 133 7.06 -0.84 -14.97
N LEU A 134 6.67 0.25 -14.32
CA LEU A 134 7.18 1.60 -14.56
C LEU A 134 8.65 1.73 -14.19
N GLU A 135 9.05 1.20 -13.04
CA GLU A 135 10.44 1.21 -12.61
C GLU A 135 11.33 0.40 -13.57
N ILE A 136 10.89 -0.81 -13.96
CA ILE A 136 11.60 -1.61 -14.98
C ILE A 136 11.69 -0.81 -16.30
N SER A 137 10.62 -0.10 -16.69
CA SER A 137 10.59 0.68 -17.93
C SER A 137 11.60 1.82 -17.88
N LYS A 138 11.69 2.55 -16.76
CA LYS A 138 12.68 3.62 -16.59
C LYS A 138 14.11 3.10 -16.60
N GLN A 139 14.39 1.99 -15.91
CA GLN A 139 15.74 1.41 -15.86
C GLN A 139 16.19 0.84 -17.22
N THR A 140 15.28 0.15 -17.92
CA THR A 140 15.61 -0.56 -19.17
C THR A 140 15.38 0.28 -20.43
N LYS A 141 14.64 1.39 -20.32
CA LYS A 141 14.09 2.18 -21.43
C LYS A 141 13.14 1.40 -22.35
N ALA A 142 12.69 0.22 -21.93
CA ALA A 142 11.69 -0.54 -22.66
C ALA A 142 10.28 0.07 -22.47
N PRO A 143 9.38 -0.02 -23.46
CA PRO A 143 7.99 0.43 -23.30
C PRO A 143 7.29 -0.30 -22.14
N LEU A 144 6.37 0.39 -21.45
CA LEU A 144 5.58 -0.18 -20.35
C LEU A 144 4.87 -1.49 -20.72
N GLU A 145 4.34 -1.58 -21.94
CA GLU A 145 3.68 -2.80 -22.41
C GLU A 145 4.62 -4.02 -22.42
N GLU A 146 5.91 -3.81 -22.71
CA GLU A 146 6.92 -4.89 -22.68
C GLU A 146 7.31 -5.26 -21.25
N THR A 147 7.34 -4.29 -20.33
CA THR A 147 7.69 -4.57 -18.93
C THR A 147 6.56 -5.29 -18.19
N ARG A 148 5.30 -4.96 -18.49
CA ARG A 148 4.13 -5.67 -17.94
C ARG A 148 4.10 -7.16 -18.28
N LYS A 149 4.66 -7.60 -19.42
CA LYS A 149 4.72 -9.03 -19.80
C LYS A 149 5.47 -9.92 -18.82
N LYS A 150 6.31 -9.34 -17.95
CA LYS A 150 7.04 -10.06 -16.90
C LYS A 150 6.25 -10.22 -15.60
N ILE A 151 5.04 -9.64 -15.53
CA ILE A 151 4.23 -9.58 -14.32
C ILE A 151 2.90 -10.28 -14.59
N TRP A 152 2.56 -11.21 -13.70
CA TRP A 152 1.36 -12.02 -13.77
C TRP A 152 0.54 -11.84 -12.51
N LEU A 153 -0.79 -11.83 -12.65
CA LEU A 153 -1.72 -11.64 -11.55
C LEU A 153 -2.70 -12.81 -11.47
N VAL A 154 -3.05 -13.21 -10.25
CA VAL A 154 -4.05 -14.25 -9.96
C VAL A 154 -5.15 -13.61 -9.12
N ASP A 155 -6.40 -13.79 -9.53
CA ASP A 155 -7.56 -13.35 -8.75
C ASP A 155 -8.43 -14.53 -8.30
N SER A 156 -9.61 -14.25 -7.73
CA SER A 156 -10.53 -15.28 -7.22
C SER A 156 -11.00 -16.29 -8.28
N LYS A 157 -10.83 -16.00 -9.58
CA LYS A 157 -11.16 -16.92 -10.68
C LYS A 157 -9.91 -17.54 -11.34
N GLY A 158 -8.72 -17.34 -10.77
CA GLY A 158 -7.46 -17.89 -11.25
C GLY A 158 -6.58 -16.87 -11.97
N LEU A 159 -5.64 -17.36 -12.79
CA LEU A 159 -4.68 -16.53 -13.54
C LEU A 159 -5.40 -15.57 -14.49
N ILE A 160 -4.97 -14.31 -14.49
CA ILE A 160 -5.44 -13.28 -15.41
C ILE A 160 -4.76 -13.51 -16.77
N VAL A 161 -5.57 -13.85 -17.77
CA VAL A 161 -5.11 -14.21 -19.13
C VAL A 161 -6.03 -13.61 -20.20
N SER A 162 -5.53 -13.52 -21.43
CA SER A 162 -6.21 -12.89 -22.57
C SER A 162 -7.60 -13.47 -22.86
N SER A 163 -7.78 -14.79 -22.68
CA SER A 163 -9.07 -15.47 -22.86
C SER A 163 -10.15 -15.04 -21.88
N ARG A 164 -9.78 -14.36 -20.77
CA ARG A 164 -10.71 -13.81 -19.78
C ARG A 164 -10.98 -12.31 -19.97
N LYS A 165 -10.31 -11.63 -20.91
CA LYS A 165 -10.22 -10.16 -20.98
C LYS A 165 -11.56 -9.43 -20.98
N GLU A 166 -12.57 -9.95 -21.69
CA GLU A 166 -13.91 -9.36 -21.76
C GLU A 166 -14.67 -9.37 -20.43
N SER A 167 -14.35 -10.34 -19.55
CA SER A 167 -14.98 -10.47 -18.23
C SER A 167 -14.23 -9.75 -17.11
N LEU A 168 -13.07 -9.15 -17.43
CA LEU A 168 -12.21 -8.47 -16.46
C LEU A 168 -12.57 -7.00 -16.34
N GLN A 169 -12.49 -6.48 -15.12
CA GLN A 169 -12.50 -5.04 -14.88
C GLN A 169 -11.37 -4.35 -15.65
N HIS A 170 -11.59 -3.12 -16.10
CA HIS A 170 -10.67 -2.40 -16.99
C HIS A 170 -9.21 -2.38 -16.48
N PHE A 171 -9.01 -2.10 -15.19
CA PHE A 171 -7.67 -2.07 -14.56
C PHE A 171 -6.92 -3.41 -14.55
N LYS A 172 -7.62 -4.54 -14.75
CA LYS A 172 -7.01 -5.87 -14.87
C LYS A 172 -6.60 -6.21 -16.30
N GLN A 173 -7.19 -5.55 -17.30
CA GLN A 173 -6.99 -5.88 -18.70
C GLN A 173 -5.53 -5.72 -19.19
N PRO A 174 -4.73 -4.74 -18.71
CA PRO A 174 -3.31 -4.63 -19.09
C PRO A 174 -2.45 -5.83 -18.67
N TRP A 175 -2.94 -6.66 -17.73
CA TRP A 175 -2.24 -7.82 -17.19
C TRP A 175 -2.72 -9.15 -17.80
N ALA A 176 -3.69 -9.09 -18.72
CA ALA A 176 -4.30 -10.24 -19.37
C ALA A 176 -3.48 -10.70 -20.59
N HIS A 177 -2.32 -11.29 -20.31
CA HIS A 177 -1.40 -11.78 -21.34
C HIS A 177 -1.87 -13.11 -21.94
N GLU A 178 -1.30 -13.49 -23.08
CA GLU A 178 -1.57 -14.80 -23.69
C GLU A 178 -0.92 -15.92 -22.87
N HIS A 179 -1.76 -16.79 -22.29
CA HIS A 179 -1.37 -17.99 -21.58
C HIS A 179 -2.58 -18.90 -21.34
N GLU A 180 -2.35 -20.20 -21.14
CA GLU A 180 -3.41 -21.13 -20.74
C GLU A 180 -3.98 -20.77 -19.35
N PRO A 181 -5.31 -20.88 -19.13
CA PRO A 181 -5.89 -20.57 -17.82
C PRO A 181 -5.39 -21.50 -16.71
N CYS A 182 -4.93 -20.94 -15.60
CA CYS A 182 -4.65 -21.68 -14.36
C CYS A 182 -5.72 -21.37 -13.30
N LYS A 183 -6.34 -22.41 -12.73
CA LYS A 183 -7.46 -22.23 -11.79
C LYS A 183 -7.05 -21.82 -10.39
N ASN A 184 -5.87 -22.24 -9.94
CA ASN A 184 -5.35 -21.97 -8.59
C ASN A 184 -3.92 -21.42 -8.66
N LEU A 185 -3.46 -20.88 -7.52
CA LEU A 185 -2.14 -20.26 -7.40
C LEU A 185 -1.00 -21.25 -7.65
N LEU A 186 -1.12 -22.49 -7.16
CA LEU A 186 -0.07 -23.51 -7.33
C LEU A 186 0.19 -23.84 -8.80
N ASP A 187 -0.88 -24.02 -9.58
CA ASP A 187 -0.79 -24.27 -11.02
C ASP A 187 -0.17 -23.09 -11.74
N ALA A 188 -0.57 -21.86 -11.38
CA ALA A 188 0.03 -20.64 -11.92
C ALA A 188 1.53 -20.53 -11.60
N VAL A 189 1.94 -20.80 -10.35
CA VAL A 189 3.34 -20.78 -9.92
C VAL A 189 4.17 -21.83 -10.67
N LYS A 190 3.64 -23.04 -10.88
CA LYS A 190 4.32 -24.10 -11.64
C LYS A 190 4.44 -23.78 -13.14
N ALA A 191 3.43 -23.13 -13.72
CA ALA A 191 3.42 -22.77 -15.13
C ALA A 191 4.33 -21.57 -15.42
N ILE A 192 4.19 -20.50 -14.64
CA ILE A 192 4.91 -19.22 -14.83
C ILE A 192 6.35 -19.29 -14.30
N LYS A 193 6.60 -20.08 -13.24
CA LYS A 193 7.88 -20.18 -12.52
C LYS A 193 8.44 -18.81 -12.10
N PRO A 194 7.67 -18.00 -11.34
CA PRO A 194 8.07 -16.64 -11.02
C PRO A 194 9.27 -16.60 -10.05
N THR A 195 10.13 -15.59 -10.16
CA THR A 195 11.21 -15.36 -9.20
C THR A 195 10.73 -14.68 -7.91
N THR A 196 9.59 -14.02 -7.99
CA THR A 196 8.99 -13.19 -6.94
C THR A 196 7.51 -13.52 -6.83
N LEU A 197 7.03 -13.72 -5.61
CA LEU A 197 5.63 -13.98 -5.30
C LEU A 197 5.14 -12.95 -4.28
N ILE A 198 4.11 -12.17 -4.63
CA ILE A 198 3.55 -11.10 -3.81
C ILE A 198 2.07 -11.39 -3.55
N GLY A 199 1.68 -11.40 -2.28
CA GLY A 199 0.34 -11.66 -1.79
C GLY A 199 -0.32 -10.38 -1.34
N THR A 200 -1.43 -10.03 -1.98
CA THR A 200 -2.26 -8.85 -1.65
C THR A 200 -3.75 -9.23 -1.70
N SER A 201 -4.05 -10.46 -1.27
CA SER A 201 -5.38 -11.06 -1.49
C SER A 201 -6.40 -10.69 -0.41
N GLY A 202 -5.94 -10.31 0.78
CA GLY A 202 -6.76 -10.19 1.98
C GLY A 202 -7.27 -11.54 2.49
N VAL A 203 -6.73 -12.66 2.00
CA VAL A 203 -7.14 -14.02 2.35
C VAL A 203 -5.94 -14.77 2.93
N GLY A 204 -6.04 -15.13 4.20
CA GLY A 204 -4.98 -15.87 4.89
C GLY A 204 -4.66 -17.22 4.28
N LYS A 205 -3.40 -17.65 4.45
CA LYS A 205 -2.92 -19.02 4.16
C LYS A 205 -3.01 -19.45 2.69
N GLN A 206 -2.96 -18.51 1.75
CA GLN A 206 -2.94 -18.82 0.31
C GLN A 206 -1.56 -19.27 -0.19
N PHE A 207 -0.47 -18.86 0.46
CA PHE A 207 0.86 -19.37 0.16
C PHE A 207 1.07 -20.66 0.94
N THR A 208 0.47 -21.75 0.44
CA THR A 208 0.59 -23.06 1.08
C THR A 208 2.02 -23.60 0.98
N LYS A 209 2.33 -24.64 1.75
CA LYS A 209 3.61 -25.34 1.70
C LYS A 209 4.00 -25.72 0.26
N GLU A 210 3.07 -26.28 -0.49
CA GLU A 210 3.30 -26.70 -1.87
C GLU A 210 3.62 -25.52 -2.80
N VAL A 211 3.01 -24.36 -2.57
CA VAL A 211 3.28 -23.13 -3.33
C VAL A 211 4.68 -22.62 -3.03
N VAL A 212 5.06 -22.55 -1.76
CA VAL A 212 6.36 -22.04 -1.32
C VAL A 212 7.50 -23.01 -1.70
N GLU A 213 7.30 -24.32 -1.54
CA GLU A 213 8.26 -25.33 -2.00
C GLU A 213 8.41 -25.30 -3.52
N ALA A 214 7.32 -25.07 -4.28
CA ALA A 214 7.41 -24.87 -5.72
C ALA A 214 8.28 -23.65 -6.06
N MET A 215 8.04 -22.50 -5.42
CA MET A 215 8.91 -21.31 -5.56
C MET A 215 10.38 -21.64 -5.27
N ALA A 216 10.64 -22.42 -4.23
CA ALA A 216 11.98 -22.80 -3.79
C ALA A 216 12.66 -23.84 -4.71
N ALA A 217 11.89 -24.60 -5.49
CA ALA A 217 12.40 -25.65 -6.37
C ALA A 217 13.08 -25.10 -7.64
N PHE A 218 12.58 -23.98 -8.18
CA PHE A 218 13.16 -23.35 -9.38
C PHE A 218 13.90 -22.04 -9.11
N ASN A 219 13.83 -21.49 -7.89
CA ASN A 219 14.61 -20.33 -7.49
C ASN A 219 15.63 -20.67 -6.39
N LYS A 220 16.89 -20.27 -6.59
CA LYS A 220 17.92 -20.37 -5.53
C LYS A 220 17.53 -19.55 -4.29
N THR A 221 17.02 -18.34 -4.51
CA THR A 221 16.63 -17.36 -3.48
C THR A 221 15.30 -16.72 -3.91
N PRO A 222 14.14 -17.34 -3.61
CA PRO A 222 12.85 -16.75 -3.98
C PRO A 222 12.53 -15.52 -3.13
N LEU A 223 11.96 -14.48 -3.73
CA LEU A 223 11.36 -13.36 -2.98
C LEU A 223 9.88 -13.67 -2.72
N ILE A 224 9.47 -13.72 -1.46
CA ILE A 224 8.11 -14.02 -1.03
C ILE A 224 7.60 -12.88 -0.14
N MET A 225 6.53 -12.22 -0.54
CA MET A 225 5.95 -11.08 0.18
C MET A 225 4.49 -11.37 0.55
N ALA A 226 4.17 -11.55 1.82
CA ALA A 226 2.82 -11.81 2.33
C ALA A 226 2.22 -10.52 2.94
N LEU A 227 1.65 -9.67 2.09
CA LEU A 227 1.35 -8.27 2.42
C LEU A 227 -0.05 -8.06 3.00
N SER A 228 -0.88 -9.09 3.06
CA SER A 228 -2.24 -8.97 3.58
C SER A 228 -2.26 -8.79 5.09
N ASN A 229 -3.03 -7.78 5.55
CA ASN A 229 -3.23 -7.43 6.95
C ASN A 229 -4.65 -7.77 7.41
N PRO A 230 -4.88 -8.00 8.71
CA PRO A 230 -3.87 -8.16 9.77
C PRO A 230 -3.18 -9.53 9.66
N THR A 231 -2.33 -9.89 10.63
CA THR A 231 -1.58 -11.16 10.66
C THR A 231 -2.41 -12.41 10.31
N SER A 232 -3.71 -12.45 10.69
CA SER A 232 -4.61 -13.58 10.39
C SER A 232 -4.97 -13.71 8.90
N GLN A 233 -4.76 -12.66 8.11
CA GLN A 233 -4.97 -12.63 6.66
C GLN A 233 -3.67 -12.73 5.86
N ALA A 234 -2.51 -12.80 6.52
CA ALA A 234 -1.24 -13.00 5.84
C ALA A 234 -1.25 -14.30 5.02
N GLU A 235 -0.71 -14.24 3.80
CA GLU A 235 -0.70 -15.39 2.89
C GLU A 235 0.10 -16.58 3.43
N CYS A 236 1.16 -16.31 4.20
CA CYS A 236 1.87 -17.26 5.06
C CYS A 236 2.62 -16.49 6.16
N THR A 237 3.11 -17.21 7.17
CA THR A 237 3.95 -16.66 8.23
C THR A 237 5.44 -16.64 7.83
N ALA A 238 6.26 -15.87 8.56
CA ALA A 238 7.70 -15.89 8.41
C ALA A 238 8.31 -17.28 8.66
N GLU A 239 7.86 -17.97 9.71
CA GLU A 239 8.29 -19.33 10.07
C GLU A 239 8.07 -20.30 8.92
N GLU A 240 6.87 -20.27 8.32
CA GLU A 240 6.50 -21.10 7.17
C GLU A 240 7.36 -20.79 5.94
N ALA A 241 7.51 -19.50 5.59
CA ALA A 241 8.31 -19.09 4.44
C ALA A 241 9.78 -19.52 4.57
N TYR A 242 10.40 -19.31 5.72
CA TYR A 242 11.79 -19.72 5.93
C TYR A 242 11.92 -21.25 6.00
N THR A 243 11.07 -21.94 6.75
CA THR A 243 11.13 -23.40 6.90
C THR A 243 10.95 -24.11 5.56
N TRP A 244 9.92 -23.76 4.79
CA TRP A 244 9.60 -24.42 3.51
C TRP A 244 10.56 -24.06 2.38
N THR A 245 11.40 -23.05 2.57
CA THR A 245 12.48 -22.71 1.63
C THR A 245 13.88 -23.05 2.14
N GLU A 246 13.98 -23.75 3.28
CA GLU A 246 15.26 -24.11 3.92
C GLU A 246 16.13 -22.86 4.21
N GLY A 247 15.50 -21.76 4.61
CA GLY A 247 16.15 -20.48 4.92
C GLY A 247 16.60 -19.68 3.71
N ARG A 248 16.24 -20.09 2.48
CA ARG A 248 16.69 -19.43 1.24
C ARG A 248 15.81 -18.28 0.80
N ALA A 249 14.56 -18.19 1.26
CA ALA A 249 13.68 -17.09 0.87
C ALA A 249 14.16 -15.75 1.42
N ILE A 250 14.00 -14.71 0.60
CA ILE A 250 13.87 -13.34 1.09
C ILE A 250 12.39 -13.16 1.41
N PHE A 251 12.06 -12.93 2.68
CA PHE A 251 10.68 -12.83 3.13
C PHE A 251 10.35 -11.45 3.69
N SER A 252 9.14 -10.99 3.40
CA SER A 252 8.56 -9.79 4.00
C SER A 252 7.05 -9.93 4.14
N SER A 253 6.47 -9.24 5.11
CA SER A 253 5.04 -9.26 5.40
C SER A 253 4.46 -7.87 5.61
N GLY A 254 3.13 -7.73 5.50
CA GLY A 254 2.43 -6.50 5.86
C GLY A 254 2.40 -6.27 7.37
N SER A 255 1.99 -7.30 8.12
CA SER A 255 2.00 -7.34 9.59
C SER A 255 3.35 -7.79 10.15
N PRO A 256 3.70 -7.40 11.39
CA PRO A 256 4.97 -7.78 12.01
C PRO A 256 4.99 -9.29 12.36
N PHE A 257 6.16 -9.92 12.20
CA PHE A 257 6.44 -11.28 12.70
C PHE A 257 7.73 -11.29 13.52
N ASP A 258 7.78 -12.18 14.51
CA ASP A 258 8.98 -12.38 15.31
C ASP A 258 10.14 -12.94 14.44
N PRO A 259 11.41 -12.66 14.82
CA PRO A 259 12.57 -13.30 14.20
C PRO A 259 12.50 -14.83 14.28
N VAL A 260 12.98 -15.49 13.22
CA VAL A 260 12.97 -16.95 13.08
C VAL A 260 14.40 -17.48 13.13
N GLU A 261 14.68 -18.39 14.07
CA GLU A 261 15.97 -19.08 14.13
C GLU A 261 15.89 -20.40 13.36
N LEU A 262 16.65 -20.50 12.26
CA LEU A 262 16.67 -21.69 11.41
C LEU A 262 18.12 -22.05 11.05
N ASN A 263 18.51 -23.31 11.28
CA ASN A 263 19.86 -23.82 10.99
C ASN A 263 20.99 -22.99 11.65
N GLY A 264 20.76 -22.46 12.86
CA GLY A 264 21.72 -21.61 13.58
C GLY A 264 21.89 -20.20 13.00
N LYS A 265 21.02 -19.79 12.07
CA LYS A 265 20.94 -18.43 11.54
C LYS A 265 19.65 -17.77 12.01
N LEU A 266 19.76 -16.54 12.51
CA LEU A 266 18.61 -15.70 12.81
C LEU A 266 18.15 -14.96 11.55
N HIS A 267 16.88 -15.13 11.20
CA HIS A 267 16.21 -14.44 10.11
C HIS A 267 15.25 -13.40 10.67
N VAL A 268 15.48 -12.12 10.34
CA VAL A 268 14.62 -11.02 10.78
C VAL A 268 13.72 -10.61 9.62
N PRO A 269 12.42 -10.98 9.61
CA PRO A 269 11.53 -10.66 8.51
C PRO A 269 11.29 -9.15 8.41
N GLY A 270 11.37 -8.61 7.21
CA GLY A 270 11.09 -7.19 6.97
C GLY A 270 9.59 -6.92 6.94
N GLN A 271 9.13 -5.86 7.60
CA GLN A 271 7.73 -5.42 7.50
C GLN A 271 7.58 -4.39 6.37
N ALA A 272 6.79 -4.72 5.36
CA ALA A 272 6.44 -3.86 4.23
C ALA A 272 5.26 -2.95 4.61
N ASN A 273 5.49 -2.07 5.59
CA ASN A 273 4.49 -1.14 6.07
C ASN A 273 4.59 0.21 5.34
N ASN A 274 3.44 0.75 4.91
CA ASN A 274 3.34 2.03 4.20
C ASN A 274 3.80 3.23 5.07
N ALA A 275 3.90 3.06 6.38
CA ALA A 275 4.54 3.95 7.36
C ALA A 275 5.93 4.44 6.94
N TYR A 276 6.69 3.64 6.18
CA TYR A 276 7.96 4.09 5.64
C TYR A 276 7.80 5.21 4.60
N ILE A 277 6.72 5.19 3.83
CA ILE A 277 6.53 6.02 2.63
C ILE A 277 5.69 7.25 2.92
N PHE A 278 4.46 7.09 3.42
CA PHE A 278 3.48 8.19 3.43
C PHE A 278 3.94 9.42 4.22
N PRO A 279 4.65 9.33 5.37
CA PRO A 279 5.09 10.51 6.11
C PRO A 279 6.11 11.33 5.30
N GLY A 280 7.08 10.65 4.68
CA GLY A 280 8.09 11.29 3.84
C GLY A 280 7.50 11.84 2.54
N LEU A 281 6.63 11.07 1.88
CA LEU A 281 5.93 11.48 0.66
C LEU A 281 5.08 12.73 0.92
N GLY A 282 4.20 12.69 1.92
CA GLY A 282 3.33 13.81 2.28
C GLY A 282 4.14 15.05 2.66
N PHE A 283 5.19 14.89 3.46
CA PHE A 283 6.07 16.01 3.83
C PHE A 283 6.78 16.60 2.61
N GLY A 284 7.30 15.78 1.69
CA GLY A 284 7.94 16.20 0.44
C GLY A 284 7.01 17.01 -0.48
N LEU A 285 5.74 16.61 -0.58
CA LEU A 285 4.71 17.35 -1.31
C LEU A 285 4.42 18.70 -0.66
N VAL A 286 4.26 18.73 0.68
CA VAL A 286 3.97 19.96 1.43
C VAL A 286 5.12 20.95 1.33
N ILE A 287 6.38 20.53 1.55
CA ILE A 287 7.53 21.45 1.56
C ILE A 287 7.87 21.98 0.17
N SER A 288 7.57 21.24 -0.89
CA SER A 288 7.72 21.73 -2.28
C SER A 288 6.52 22.56 -2.75
N GLY A 289 5.39 22.47 -2.03
CA GLY A 289 4.11 23.01 -2.44
C GLY A 289 3.63 22.39 -3.75
N ALA A 290 3.79 21.08 -3.89
CA ALA A 290 3.30 20.33 -5.03
C ALA A 290 1.77 20.46 -5.15
N ILE A 291 1.28 20.62 -6.37
CA ILE A 291 -0.17 20.71 -6.67
C ILE A 291 -0.77 19.40 -7.21
N ARG A 292 0.09 18.43 -7.54
CA ARG A 292 -0.29 17.09 -8.02
C ARG A 292 0.76 16.08 -7.56
N VAL A 293 0.28 14.87 -7.29
CA VAL A 293 1.14 13.69 -7.14
C VAL A 293 1.36 13.09 -8.53
N HIS A 294 2.58 12.64 -8.81
CA HIS A 294 2.95 11.98 -10.06
C HIS A 294 3.67 10.67 -9.73
N ASP A 295 3.52 9.62 -10.54
CA ASP A 295 4.08 8.29 -10.24
C ASP A 295 5.62 8.33 -10.05
N ASP A 296 6.33 9.16 -10.80
CA ASP A 296 7.76 9.44 -10.58
C ASP A 296 8.11 9.89 -9.15
N MET A 297 7.20 10.53 -8.41
CA MET A 297 7.40 10.85 -7.00
C MET A 297 7.29 9.62 -6.11
N LEU A 298 6.39 8.68 -6.45
CA LEU A 298 6.27 7.40 -5.76
C LEU A 298 7.54 6.56 -5.98
N LEU A 299 8.06 6.53 -7.21
CA LEU A 299 9.34 5.89 -7.51
C LEU A 299 10.50 6.54 -6.75
N ALA A 300 10.57 7.87 -6.75
CA ALA A 300 11.59 8.58 -5.97
C ALA A 300 11.51 8.27 -4.46
N ALA A 301 10.30 8.06 -3.92
CA ALA A 301 10.12 7.63 -2.54
C ALA A 301 10.58 6.19 -2.31
N SER A 302 10.24 5.26 -3.21
CA SER A 302 10.67 3.87 -3.17
C SER A 302 12.21 3.72 -3.29
N GLU A 303 12.84 4.44 -4.23
CA GLU A 303 14.29 4.48 -4.39
C GLU A 303 14.98 5.06 -3.16
N ALA A 304 14.44 6.16 -2.60
CA ALA A 304 14.98 6.77 -1.39
C ALA A 304 14.92 5.83 -0.18
N LEU A 305 13.82 5.10 -0.01
CA LEU A 305 13.68 4.08 1.04
C LEU A 305 14.68 2.93 0.83
N ALA A 306 14.75 2.38 -0.37
CA ALA A 306 15.66 1.28 -0.71
C ALA A 306 17.12 1.67 -0.47
N GLY A 307 17.50 2.92 -0.79
CA GLY A 307 18.84 3.46 -0.57
C GLY A 307 19.23 3.63 0.91
N GLN A 308 18.31 3.47 1.87
CA GLN A 308 18.61 3.49 3.31
C GLN A 308 18.94 2.09 3.87
N VAL A 309 18.83 1.03 3.07
CA VAL A 309 19.17 -0.34 3.50
C VAL A 309 20.67 -0.58 3.34
N THR A 310 21.35 -0.96 4.41
CA THR A 310 22.80 -1.19 4.42
C THR A 310 23.11 -2.67 4.20
N GLN A 311 24.37 -2.99 3.88
CA GLN A 311 24.81 -4.40 3.79
C GLN A 311 24.59 -5.16 5.11
N GLU A 312 24.78 -4.49 6.25
CA GLU A 312 24.51 -5.08 7.58
C GLU A 312 23.04 -5.50 7.74
N HIS A 313 22.11 -4.73 7.18
CA HIS A 313 20.69 -5.11 7.17
C HIS A 313 20.46 -6.34 6.29
N TYR A 314 21.04 -6.39 5.09
CA TYR A 314 20.93 -7.54 4.20
C TYR A 314 21.52 -8.82 4.78
N ASP A 315 22.64 -8.72 5.51
CA ASP A 315 23.29 -9.87 6.15
C ASP A 315 22.37 -10.52 7.21
N LYS A 316 21.48 -9.72 7.83
CA LYS A 316 20.42 -10.16 8.76
C LYS A 316 19.12 -10.60 8.07
N GLY A 317 19.06 -10.53 6.74
CA GLY A 317 17.89 -10.87 5.93
C GLY A 317 16.85 -9.74 5.81
N MET A 318 17.17 -8.54 6.25
CA MET A 318 16.25 -7.39 6.22
C MET A 318 16.30 -6.69 4.85
N ILE A 319 15.12 -6.43 4.28
CA ILE A 319 14.97 -5.64 3.04
C ILE A 319 14.40 -4.23 3.27
N TYR A 320 14.15 -3.88 4.54
CA TYR A 320 13.77 -2.55 4.98
C TYR A 320 14.73 -2.11 6.10
N PRO A 321 15.03 -0.80 6.23
CA PRO A 321 15.84 -0.30 7.33
C PRO A 321 15.06 -0.39 8.67
N PRO A 322 15.71 -0.37 9.83
CA PRO A 322 15.02 -0.35 11.12
C PRO A 322 14.10 0.87 11.30
N PHE A 323 12.90 0.64 11.82
CA PHE A 323 11.93 1.69 12.17
C PHE A 323 12.46 2.73 13.17
N SER A 324 13.44 2.39 14.01
CA SER A 324 14.07 3.35 14.93
C SER A 324 14.71 4.55 14.21
N ASN A 325 14.94 4.45 12.90
CA ASN A 325 15.48 5.52 12.07
C ASN A 325 14.40 6.24 11.23
N ILE A 326 13.10 6.04 11.53
CA ILE A 326 11.99 6.47 10.66
C ILE A 326 12.04 7.96 10.33
N ARG A 327 12.33 8.84 11.29
CA ARG A 327 12.44 10.29 11.02
C ARG A 327 13.51 10.62 9.97
N LYS A 328 14.67 9.97 10.05
CA LYS A 328 15.75 10.13 9.07
C LYS A 328 15.34 9.57 7.71
N ILE A 329 14.69 8.40 7.69
CA ILE A 329 14.20 7.77 6.46
C ILE A 329 13.17 8.67 5.77
N SER A 330 12.16 9.13 6.51
CA SER A 330 11.13 10.03 6.01
C SER A 330 11.71 11.37 5.53
N ALA A 331 12.77 11.89 6.18
CA ALA A 331 13.50 13.06 5.70
C ALA A 331 14.11 12.84 4.30
N HIS A 332 14.80 11.71 4.11
CA HIS A 332 15.41 11.38 2.82
C HIS A 332 14.36 11.20 1.74
N ILE A 333 13.26 10.52 2.04
CA ILE A 333 12.13 10.38 1.12
C ILE A 333 11.56 11.75 0.75
N ALA A 334 11.29 12.61 1.74
CA ALA A 334 10.73 13.94 1.51
C ALA A 334 11.60 14.81 0.61
N VAL A 335 12.93 14.76 0.79
CA VAL A 335 13.88 15.49 -0.05
C VAL A 335 13.83 15.01 -1.50
N ASN A 336 13.81 13.70 -1.73
CA ASN A 336 13.76 13.13 -3.07
C ASN A 336 12.42 13.41 -3.77
N VAL A 337 11.31 13.29 -3.04
CA VAL A 337 9.96 13.65 -3.52
C VAL A 337 9.90 15.14 -3.88
N ALA A 338 10.38 16.02 -2.99
CA ALA A 338 10.41 17.46 -3.26
C ALA A 338 11.28 17.77 -4.48
N ALA A 339 12.46 17.15 -4.59
CA ALA A 339 13.34 17.30 -5.74
C ALA A 339 12.64 16.91 -7.05
N LYS A 340 11.89 15.79 -7.04
CA LYS A 340 11.11 15.34 -8.19
C LYS A 340 9.97 16.29 -8.53
N ALA A 341 9.30 16.87 -7.53
CA ALA A 341 8.28 17.90 -7.76
C ALA A 341 8.83 19.15 -8.46
N TYR A 342 10.04 19.59 -8.11
CA TYR A 342 10.71 20.69 -8.83
C TYR A 342 11.11 20.29 -10.26
N GLU A 343 11.63 19.08 -10.46
CA GLU A 343 12.01 18.57 -11.79
C GLU A 343 10.83 18.51 -12.75
N LEU A 344 9.66 18.06 -12.28
CA LEU A 344 8.44 17.93 -13.07
C LEU A 344 7.69 19.26 -13.26
N GLY A 345 8.16 20.36 -12.67
CA GLY A 345 7.46 21.65 -12.71
C GLY A 345 6.14 21.67 -11.93
N LEU A 346 5.96 20.75 -10.97
CA LEU A 346 4.76 20.64 -10.15
C LEU A 346 4.89 21.37 -8.81
N ALA A 347 6.11 21.74 -8.41
CA ALA A 347 6.38 22.50 -7.19
C ALA A 347 6.06 23.99 -7.36
N THR A 348 5.38 24.58 -6.37
CA THR A 348 5.00 26.00 -6.38
C THR A 348 5.77 26.87 -5.39
N ARG A 349 6.54 26.28 -4.47
CA ARG A 349 7.42 27.05 -3.57
C ARG A 349 8.73 27.35 -4.27
N LEU A 350 8.72 28.41 -5.07
CA LEU A 350 9.85 28.86 -5.86
C LEU A 350 10.58 30.05 -5.19
N PRO A 351 11.91 30.17 -5.37
CA PRO A 351 12.79 29.26 -6.09
C PRO A 351 13.07 27.95 -5.32
N ARG A 352 13.54 26.91 -6.02
CA ARG A 352 14.03 25.67 -5.39
C ARG A 352 15.16 26.01 -4.40
N PRO A 353 15.08 25.60 -3.12
CA PRO A 353 16.18 25.75 -2.18
C PRO A 353 17.46 25.09 -2.68
N ALA A 354 18.61 25.75 -2.48
CA ALA A 354 19.91 25.21 -2.90
C ALA A 354 20.26 23.89 -2.16
N ASP A 355 19.86 23.79 -0.90
CA ASP A 355 20.00 22.59 -0.07
C ASP A 355 18.62 22.14 0.40
N LEU A 356 18.05 21.15 -0.30
CA LEU A 356 16.74 20.60 0.04
C LEU A 356 16.75 19.79 1.34
N VAL A 357 17.88 19.19 1.72
CA VAL A 357 18.00 18.41 2.96
C VAL A 357 17.86 19.36 4.14
N LYS A 358 18.69 20.40 4.19
CA LYS A 358 18.63 21.41 5.24
C LYS A 358 17.28 22.12 5.29
N TYR A 359 16.66 22.36 4.13
CA TYR A 359 15.31 22.93 4.07
C TYR A 359 14.27 21.99 4.69
N ALA A 360 14.26 20.71 4.30
CA ALA A 360 13.35 19.73 4.86
C ALA A 360 13.49 19.61 6.38
N GLU A 361 14.72 19.48 6.89
CA GLU A 361 15.00 19.45 8.33
C GLU A 361 14.46 20.68 9.06
N SER A 362 14.63 21.88 8.49
CA SER A 362 14.13 23.13 9.08
C SER A 362 12.60 23.23 9.15
N CYS A 363 11.89 22.46 8.32
CA CYS A 363 10.43 22.41 8.28
C CYS A 363 9.83 21.32 9.18
N MET A 364 10.64 20.42 9.72
CA MET A 364 10.16 19.30 10.54
C MET A 364 9.67 19.79 11.89
N PHE A 365 8.51 19.28 12.31
CA PHE A 365 8.02 19.50 13.66
C PHE A 365 8.95 18.83 14.67
N THR A 366 9.27 19.57 15.75
CA THR A 366 10.04 19.05 16.90
C THR A 366 9.14 19.12 18.13
N PRO A 367 8.90 18.01 18.84
CA PRO A 367 7.98 17.94 19.98
C PRO A 367 8.52 18.56 21.28
N ASN A 368 9.56 19.40 21.21
CA ASN A 368 10.09 20.09 22.38
C ASN A 368 9.09 21.14 22.87
N TYR A 369 8.83 21.16 24.18
CA TYR A 369 7.98 22.19 24.79
C TYR A 369 8.48 23.59 24.45
N ARG A 370 7.54 24.49 24.17
CA ARG A 370 7.81 25.92 24.02
C ARG A 370 7.80 26.57 25.40
N SER A 371 8.66 27.56 25.59
CA SER A 371 8.59 28.42 26.77
C SER A 371 7.43 29.41 26.60
N TYR A 372 6.43 29.32 27.47
CA TYR A 372 5.37 30.34 27.57
C TYR A 372 5.89 31.54 28.36
N ARG A 373 5.43 32.75 28.00
CA ARG A 373 5.72 34.00 28.71
C ARG A 373 4.52 34.47 29.48
#